data_AF-A0A938UAP3-F1
#
_entry.id   AF-A0A938UAP3-F1
#
_cell.length_a   1.000
_cell.length_b   1.000
_cell.length_c   1.000
_cell.angle_alpha   90.00
_cell.angle_beta   90.00
_cell.angle_gamma   90.00
#
_symmetry.space_group_name_H-M   'P 1'
#
loop_
_entity.id
_entity.type
_entity.pdbx_description
1 polymer ?
#
loop_
_entity_poly.entity_id
_entity_poly.type
_entity_poly.pdbx_seq_one_letter_code
_entity_poly.pdbx_strand_id
1 'polypeptide(L)'
;MTGQGSQRRAPFSADMDGQIHFVGAISPCHHKEIIEKANLAMGRVPISGKEIDCYRTRTKIWGLDLAVFVYISQKLLEGQIRRIQQNIKKLFSALDTLKKKIRLHVRQGPKRTRQTLEKRIRALIASHDLEDLIGWNLQELAEHAFDLTFGIDEDRFKRLQENCLGHRVLITNRHEWSEEEIISAYWGQAQVEYAFKTMKNPFHLALRPQYHWTDQKIEVHGFICLLAFLLSMVLYKRAMERSGFRGCPHTLLEKLSTIRLATFVETPSQKTKGRYKAVHRIEEMEEEIQALARGLDLVNKELKTNIPFSVYN
;
A
#
# COMPACT_ATOMS: atom_id res chain seq x y z
N MET A 1 -6.93 14.47 4.10
CA MET A 1 -7.94 13.38 4.20
C MET A 1 -7.89 12.59 2.91
N THR A 2 -7.49 11.32 2.93
CA THR A 2 -7.69 10.40 1.79
C THR A 2 -7.79 8.98 2.32
N GLY A 3 -8.96 8.37 2.08
CA GLY A 3 -9.22 6.95 2.31
C GLY A 3 -9.04 6.18 1.01
N GLN A 4 -8.44 5.01 1.08
CA GLN A 4 -8.56 4.00 0.04
C GLN A 4 -9.81 3.15 0.35
N GLY A 5 -10.64 2.93 -0.67
CA GLY A 5 -11.73 1.97 -0.65
C GLY A 5 -13.09 2.61 -0.94
N SER A 6 -13.65 2.25 -2.11
CA SER A 6 -14.93 2.69 -2.66
C SER A 6 -14.89 4.03 -3.41
N GLN A 7 -15.11 3.94 -4.72
CA GLN A 7 -15.47 5.06 -5.58
C GLN A 7 -16.73 5.72 -5.04
N ARG A 8 -16.56 6.74 -4.18
CA ARG A 8 -17.49 7.86 -4.15
C ARG A 8 -16.83 8.94 -4.98
N ARG A 9 -17.59 9.54 -5.91
CA ARG A 9 -17.22 10.82 -6.55
C ARG A 9 -16.59 11.69 -5.46
N ALA A 10 -15.27 11.88 -5.52
CA ALA A 10 -14.64 12.86 -4.66
C ALA A 10 -15.27 14.21 -5.06
N PRO A 11 -15.72 15.04 -4.10
CA PRO A 11 -16.23 16.35 -4.40
C PRO A 11 -15.02 17.24 -4.69
N PHE A 12 -14.34 17.00 -5.81
CA PHE A 12 -13.55 18.04 -6.43
C PHE A 12 -14.57 18.99 -7.06
N SER A 13 -15.17 19.84 -6.23
CA SER A 13 -15.87 21.02 -6.72
C SER A 13 -14.86 21.87 -7.48
N ALA A 14 -15.31 22.53 -8.53
CA ALA A 14 -14.51 23.44 -9.35
C ALA A 14 -13.92 24.65 -8.55
N ASP A 15 -14.22 24.76 -7.25
CA ASP A 15 -13.80 25.85 -6.36
C ASP A 15 -12.41 25.65 -5.72
N MET A 16 -11.65 24.61 -6.07
CA MET A 16 -10.25 24.44 -5.63
C MET A 16 -9.23 24.91 -6.68
N ASP A 17 -9.58 25.91 -7.49
CA ASP A 17 -8.66 26.53 -8.42
C ASP A 17 -7.58 27.32 -7.64
N GLY A 18 -6.40 26.71 -7.49
CA GLY A 18 -5.13 27.40 -7.30
C GLY A 18 -4.42 27.28 -5.94
N GLN A 19 -5.09 26.87 -4.86
CA GLN A 19 -4.45 26.88 -3.53
C GLN A 19 -3.76 25.58 -3.12
N ILE A 20 -4.16 24.43 -3.69
CA ILE A 20 -3.61 23.13 -3.31
C ILE A 20 -3.07 22.43 -4.54
N HIS A 21 -1.79 22.10 -4.49
CA HIS A 21 -1.15 21.29 -5.51
C HIS A 21 -1.16 19.82 -5.16
N PHE A 22 -1.37 18.95 -6.14
CA PHE A 22 -1.44 17.51 -5.91
C PHE A 22 -0.81 16.70 -7.04
N VAL A 23 -0.38 15.49 -6.71
CA VAL A 23 -0.09 14.42 -7.66
C VAL A 23 -0.97 13.23 -7.28
N GLY A 24 -1.71 12.69 -8.25
CA GLY A 24 -2.60 11.57 -8.05
C GLY A 24 -2.48 10.54 -9.17
N ALA A 25 -3.16 9.42 -9.02
CA ALA A 25 -3.26 8.39 -10.05
C ALA A 25 -4.73 8.08 -10.36
N ILE A 26 -5.02 7.82 -11.63
CA ILE A 26 -6.36 7.43 -12.11
C ILE A 26 -6.30 6.07 -12.80
N SER A 27 -7.46 5.43 -12.91
CA SER A 27 -7.55 4.12 -13.55
C SER A 27 -7.43 4.24 -15.08
N PRO A 28 -6.51 3.52 -15.74
CA PRO A 28 -6.39 3.50 -17.20
C PRO A 28 -7.70 3.11 -17.92
N CYS A 29 -8.53 2.26 -17.30
CA CYS A 29 -9.73 1.72 -17.93
C CYS A 29 -10.79 2.78 -18.29
N HIS A 30 -10.83 3.91 -17.58
CA HIS A 30 -11.76 5.01 -17.83
C HIS A 30 -11.20 6.06 -18.79
N HIS A 31 -9.94 5.90 -19.21
CA HIS A 31 -9.20 6.89 -20.00
C HIS A 31 -8.51 6.23 -21.19
N LYS A 32 -9.24 5.40 -21.94
CA LYS A 32 -8.71 4.62 -23.08
C LYS A 32 -8.02 5.49 -24.13
N GLU A 33 -8.62 6.63 -24.48
CA GLU A 33 -8.04 7.58 -25.44
C GLU A 33 -6.66 8.09 -25.02
N ILE A 34 -6.42 8.25 -23.71
CA ILE A 34 -5.13 8.68 -23.18
C ILE A 34 -4.10 7.56 -23.36
N ILE A 35 -4.49 6.30 -23.12
CA ILE A 35 -3.63 5.14 -23.29
C ILE A 35 -3.30 4.90 -24.77
N GLU A 36 -4.28 5.03 -25.66
CA GLU A 36 -4.08 4.91 -27.10
C GLU A 36 -3.08 5.96 -27.61
N LYS A 37 -3.24 7.23 -27.21
CA LYS A 37 -2.27 8.29 -27.53
C LYS A 37 -0.90 8.00 -26.93
N ALA A 38 -0.85 7.49 -25.70
CA ALA A 38 0.41 7.13 -25.05
C ALA A 38 1.14 6.04 -25.82
N ASN A 39 0.48 4.94 -26.17
CA ASN A 39 1.05 3.83 -26.94
C ASN A 39 1.70 4.27 -28.26
N LEU A 40 1.17 5.30 -28.90
CA LEU A 40 1.69 5.83 -30.16
C LEU A 40 2.88 6.79 -30.00
N ALA A 41 3.06 7.39 -28.82
CA ALA A 41 3.94 8.53 -28.63
C ALA A 41 4.83 8.43 -27.37
N MET A 42 5.05 7.23 -26.82
CA MET A 42 5.94 7.06 -25.67
C MET A 42 7.39 7.38 -26.04
N GLY A 43 8.06 8.11 -25.17
CA GLY A 43 9.51 8.32 -25.19
C GLY A 43 10.17 7.69 -23.96
N ARG A 44 11.48 7.44 -24.03
CA ARG A 44 12.25 6.99 -22.87
C ARG A 44 12.77 8.18 -22.09
N VAL A 45 12.44 8.21 -20.80
CA VAL A 45 12.95 9.24 -19.88
C VAL A 45 13.74 8.57 -18.76
N PRO A 46 14.96 9.04 -18.45
CA PRO A 46 15.71 8.56 -17.30
C PRO A 46 15.08 9.10 -16.02
N ILE A 47 14.68 8.21 -15.12
CA ILE A 47 14.06 8.55 -13.84
C ILE A 47 14.78 7.77 -12.75
N SER A 48 15.47 8.48 -11.85
CA SER A 48 16.28 7.86 -10.79
C SER A 48 17.26 6.80 -11.29
N GLY A 49 17.88 7.04 -12.46
CA GLY A 49 18.86 6.14 -13.09
C GLY A 49 18.25 4.93 -13.83
N LYS A 50 16.93 4.86 -14.00
CA LYS A 50 16.25 3.84 -14.82
C LYS A 50 15.55 4.50 -16.00
N GLU A 51 15.71 3.94 -17.19
CA GLU A 51 14.90 4.36 -18.34
C GLU A 51 13.47 3.82 -18.19
N ILE A 52 12.50 4.71 -18.30
CA ILE A 52 11.07 4.37 -18.24
C ILE A 52 10.40 4.93 -19.48
N ASP A 53 9.63 4.08 -20.17
CA ASP A 53 8.76 4.51 -21.27
C ASP A 53 7.60 5.33 -20.70
N CYS A 54 7.50 6.57 -21.17
CA CYS A 54 6.49 7.50 -20.69
C CYS A 54 5.94 8.42 -21.78
N TYR A 55 4.77 8.97 -21.49
CA TYR A 55 4.07 9.91 -22.34
C TYR A 55 3.45 11.00 -21.47
N ARG A 56 3.68 12.25 -21.84
CA ARG A 56 3.11 13.41 -21.16
C ARG A 56 2.17 14.15 -22.08
N THR A 57 1.04 14.57 -21.53
CA THR A 57 0.08 15.43 -22.22
C THR A 57 -0.63 16.35 -21.22
N ARG A 58 -1.36 17.35 -21.72
CA ARG A 58 -2.21 18.23 -20.91
C ARG A 58 -3.63 18.12 -21.42
N THR A 59 -4.57 17.83 -20.53
CA THR A 59 -5.97 17.66 -20.91
C THR A 59 -6.89 17.93 -19.73
N LYS A 60 -8.17 18.17 -20.02
CA LYS A 60 -9.19 18.36 -18.99
C LYS A 60 -9.67 17.02 -18.46
N ILE A 61 -9.53 16.81 -17.15
CA ILE A 61 -10.08 15.65 -16.45
C ILE A 61 -10.95 16.19 -15.32
N TRP A 62 -12.22 15.76 -15.29
CA TRP A 62 -13.22 16.24 -14.33
C TRP A 62 -13.40 17.78 -14.35
N GLY A 63 -13.24 18.39 -15.51
CA GLY A 63 -13.34 19.85 -15.68
C GLY A 63 -12.07 20.62 -15.31
N LEU A 64 -11.12 20.00 -14.63
CA LEU A 64 -9.83 20.60 -14.26
C LEU A 64 -8.82 20.42 -15.38
N ASP A 65 -8.04 21.47 -15.66
CA ASP A 65 -6.91 21.40 -16.59
C ASP A 65 -5.70 20.77 -15.89
N LEU A 66 -5.31 19.56 -16.29
CA LEU A 66 -4.29 18.78 -15.60
C LEU A 66 -3.20 18.32 -16.57
N ALA A 67 -1.96 18.30 -16.07
CA ALA A 67 -0.91 17.53 -16.70
C ALA A 67 -1.15 16.05 -16.40
N VAL A 68 -1.13 15.24 -17.47
CA VAL A 68 -1.31 13.80 -17.42
C VAL A 68 -0.02 13.14 -17.85
N PHE A 69 0.42 12.19 -17.05
CA PHE A 69 1.65 11.47 -17.27
C PHE A 69 1.38 9.97 -17.24
N VAL A 70 1.63 9.30 -18.36
CA VAL A 70 1.46 7.86 -18.51
C VAL A 70 2.82 7.20 -18.52
N TYR A 71 3.01 6.13 -17.78
CA TYR A 71 4.22 5.32 -17.86
C TYR A 71 3.93 3.84 -17.69
N ILE A 72 4.83 3.00 -18.19
CA ILE A 72 4.70 1.54 -18.07
C ILE A 72 5.43 1.07 -16.79
N SER A 73 4.67 0.51 -15.85
CA SER A 73 5.21 -0.10 -14.65
C SER A 73 5.34 -1.61 -14.81
N GLN A 74 6.59 -2.09 -14.91
CA GLN A 74 6.88 -3.53 -15.02
C GLN A 74 6.28 -4.34 -13.87
N LYS A 75 6.37 -3.83 -12.64
CA LYS A 75 5.76 -4.47 -11.46
C LYS A 75 4.24 -4.60 -11.59
N LEU A 76 3.57 -3.58 -12.12
CA LEU A 76 2.12 -3.62 -12.33
C LEU A 76 1.77 -4.61 -13.45
N LEU A 77 2.52 -4.59 -14.56
CA LEU A 77 2.37 -5.50 -15.70
C LEU A 77 2.43 -6.95 -15.23
N GLU A 78 3.51 -7.33 -14.54
CA GLU A 78 3.68 -8.69 -14.02
C GLU A 78 2.56 -9.09 -13.06
N GLY A 79 2.14 -8.18 -12.18
CA GLY A 79 1.04 -8.43 -11.25
C GLY A 79 -0.29 -8.68 -11.97
N GLN A 80 -0.59 -7.90 -13.02
CA GLN A 80 -1.78 -8.07 -13.84
C GLN A 80 -1.74 -9.39 -14.63
N ILE A 81 -0.60 -9.73 -15.24
CA ILE A 81 -0.42 -11.00 -15.95
C ILE A 81 -0.66 -12.19 -15.01
N ARG A 82 -0.02 -12.19 -13.82
CA ARG A 82 -0.21 -13.25 -12.82
C ARG A 82 -1.68 -13.39 -12.42
N ARG A 83 -2.38 -12.27 -12.21
CA ARG A 83 -3.81 -12.27 -11.87
C ARG A 83 -4.66 -12.87 -13.00
N ILE A 84 -4.42 -12.47 -14.24
CA ILE A 84 -5.15 -13.00 -15.40
C ILE A 84 -4.91 -14.51 -15.53
N GLN A 85 -3.66 -14.96 -15.44
CA GLN A 85 -3.32 -16.39 -15.50
C GLN A 85 -4.00 -17.21 -14.38
N GLN A 86 -4.08 -16.67 -13.17
CA GLN A 86 -4.81 -17.31 -12.06
C GLN A 86 -6.32 -17.41 -12.36
N ASN A 87 -6.92 -16.36 -12.93
CA ASN A 87 -8.33 -16.39 -13.34
C ASN A 87 -8.56 -17.41 -14.45
N ILE A 88 -7.69 -17.47 -15.46
CA ILE A 88 -7.75 -18.47 -16.54
C ILE A 88 -7.68 -19.89 -15.95
N LYS A 89 -6.76 -20.15 -15.01
CA LYS A 89 -6.63 -21.47 -14.38
C LYS A 89 -7.93 -21.89 -13.66
N LYS A 90 -8.56 -20.97 -12.92
CA LYS A 90 -9.84 -21.22 -12.24
C LYS A 90 -10.96 -21.47 -13.24
N LEU A 91 -11.04 -20.65 -14.28
CA LEU A 91 -12.02 -20.77 -15.36
C LEU A 91 -11.89 -22.13 -16.07
N PHE A 92 -10.69 -22.52 -16.46
CA PHE A 92 -10.43 -23.77 -17.18
C PHE A 92 -10.77 -24.99 -16.34
N SER A 93 -10.46 -24.98 -15.04
CA SER A 93 -10.90 -26.05 -14.13
C SER A 93 -12.43 -26.19 -14.07
N ALA A 94 -13.15 -25.07 -14.06
CA ALA A 94 -14.61 -25.08 -14.06
C ALA A 94 -15.20 -25.52 -15.41
N LEU A 95 -14.61 -25.09 -16.53
CA LEU A 95 -15.00 -25.52 -17.89
C LEU A 95 -14.69 -27.01 -18.12
N ASP A 96 -13.57 -27.53 -17.62
CA ASP A 96 -13.24 -28.96 -17.68
C ASP A 96 -14.25 -29.80 -16.89
N THR A 97 -14.64 -29.31 -15.71
CA THR A 97 -15.68 -29.96 -14.90
C THR A 97 -17.02 -29.97 -15.63
N LEU A 98 -17.35 -28.88 -16.32
CA LEU A 98 -18.55 -28.81 -17.17
C LEU A 98 -18.44 -29.78 -18.36
N LYS A 99 -17.31 -29.78 -19.07
CA LYS A 99 -17.02 -30.66 -20.22
C LYS A 99 -17.22 -32.14 -19.86
N LYS A 100 -16.67 -32.58 -18.74
CA LYS A 100 -16.85 -33.96 -18.23
C LYS A 100 -18.33 -34.29 -17.97
N LYS A 101 -19.11 -33.34 -17.43
CA LYS A 101 -20.52 -33.53 -17.13
C LYS A 101 -21.39 -33.60 -18.40
N ILE A 102 -21.10 -32.78 -19.40
CA ILE A 102 -21.93 -32.66 -20.63
C ILE A 102 -21.67 -33.78 -21.65
N ARG A 103 -20.48 -34.41 -21.63
CA ARG A 103 -20.15 -35.57 -22.46
C ARG A 103 -20.96 -36.82 -22.10
N LEU A 104 -21.41 -36.94 -20.85
CA LEU A 104 -22.22 -38.07 -20.40
C LEU A 104 -23.68 -37.88 -20.81
N HIS A 105 -24.27 -38.90 -21.45
CA HIS A 105 -25.68 -38.92 -21.80
C HIS A 105 -26.57 -38.90 -20.55
N VAL A 106 -27.63 -38.09 -20.56
CA VAL A 106 -28.52 -37.92 -19.40
C VAL A 106 -29.53 -39.06 -19.38
N ARG A 107 -29.39 -40.00 -18.43
CA ARG A 107 -30.33 -41.12 -18.25
C ARG A 107 -31.60 -40.74 -17.48
N GLN A 108 -31.52 -39.77 -16.56
CA GLN A 108 -32.66 -39.18 -15.83
C GLN A 108 -32.37 -37.70 -15.49
N GLY A 109 -33.37 -36.83 -15.68
CA GLY A 109 -33.28 -35.37 -15.44
C GLY A 109 -33.71 -34.52 -16.64
N PRO A 110 -33.82 -33.19 -16.48
CA PRO A 110 -34.24 -32.30 -17.56
C PRO A 110 -33.27 -32.35 -18.75
N LYS A 111 -33.84 -32.44 -19.95
CA LYS A 111 -33.10 -32.51 -21.22
C LYS A 111 -32.14 -31.33 -21.35
N ARG A 112 -30.88 -31.59 -21.70
CA ARG A 112 -29.88 -30.54 -21.95
C ARG A 112 -30.11 -29.98 -23.34
N THR A 113 -30.29 -28.67 -23.41
CA THR A 113 -30.40 -27.94 -24.68
C THR A 113 -29.11 -27.15 -24.90
N ARG A 114 -28.65 -27.08 -26.15
CA ARG A 114 -27.51 -26.25 -26.54
C ARG A 114 -27.57 -24.83 -25.96
N GLN A 115 -28.73 -24.17 -26.08
CA GLN A 115 -28.93 -22.80 -25.59
C GLN A 115 -28.68 -22.63 -24.09
N THR A 116 -29.04 -23.60 -23.24
CA THR A 116 -28.81 -23.48 -21.79
C THR A 116 -27.35 -23.67 -21.43
N LEU A 117 -26.64 -24.54 -22.16
CA LEU A 117 -25.20 -24.73 -22.01
C LEU A 117 -24.41 -23.50 -22.49
N GLU A 118 -24.76 -22.92 -23.63
CA GLU A 118 -24.11 -21.71 -24.14
C GLU A 118 -24.28 -20.52 -23.17
N LYS A 119 -25.49 -20.32 -22.64
CA LYS A 119 -25.73 -19.29 -21.61
C LYS A 119 -24.86 -19.51 -20.37
N ARG A 120 -24.74 -20.76 -19.92
CA ARG A 120 -23.92 -21.13 -18.75
C ARG A 120 -22.43 -20.91 -19.02
N ILE A 121 -21.93 -21.28 -20.20
CA ILE A 121 -20.53 -21.08 -20.60
C ILE A 121 -20.22 -19.58 -20.66
N ARG A 122 -21.06 -18.79 -21.32
CA ARG A 122 -20.90 -17.32 -21.37
C ARG A 122 -20.90 -16.71 -19.98
N ALA A 123 -21.84 -17.06 -19.11
CA ALA A 123 -21.88 -16.56 -17.73
C ALA A 123 -20.62 -16.92 -16.91
N LEU A 124 -20.06 -18.10 -17.15
CA LEU A 124 -18.87 -18.58 -16.46
C LEU A 124 -17.58 -17.89 -16.95
N ILE A 125 -17.51 -17.55 -18.25
CA ILE A 125 -16.43 -16.73 -18.81
C ILE A 125 -16.56 -15.27 -18.34
N ALA A 126 -17.76 -14.72 -18.38
CA ALA A 126 -18.08 -13.35 -17.94
C ALA A 126 -17.71 -13.11 -16.47
N SER A 127 -17.95 -14.09 -15.60
CA SER A 127 -17.63 -13.96 -14.16
C SER A 127 -16.14 -13.82 -13.83
N HIS A 128 -15.26 -14.02 -14.81
CA HIS A 128 -13.81 -13.86 -14.67
C HIS A 128 -13.25 -12.64 -15.44
N ASP A 129 -14.11 -11.85 -16.11
CA ASP A 129 -13.75 -10.74 -17.01
C ASP A 129 -12.81 -11.17 -18.17
N LEU A 130 -13.05 -12.35 -18.76
CA LEU A 130 -12.20 -12.96 -19.80
C LEU A 130 -12.92 -13.19 -21.15
N GLU A 131 -14.04 -12.49 -21.38
CA GLU A 131 -14.91 -12.67 -22.56
C GLU A 131 -14.16 -12.51 -23.87
N ASP A 132 -13.25 -11.53 -23.93
CA ASP A 132 -12.46 -11.23 -25.12
C ASP A 132 -11.22 -12.12 -25.27
N LEU A 133 -10.87 -12.95 -24.27
CA LEU A 133 -9.64 -13.75 -24.27
C LEU A 133 -9.86 -15.25 -24.51
N ILE A 134 -11.10 -15.74 -24.32
CA ILE A 134 -11.38 -17.17 -24.29
C ILE A 134 -12.25 -17.56 -25.48
N GLY A 135 -11.65 -18.30 -26.41
CA GLY A 135 -12.38 -18.96 -27.49
C GLY A 135 -12.99 -20.28 -27.00
N TRP A 136 -14.20 -20.58 -27.45
CA TRP A 136 -14.86 -21.86 -27.16
C TRP A 136 -15.76 -22.31 -28.29
N ASN A 137 -15.96 -23.62 -28.41
CA ASN A 137 -16.86 -24.24 -29.37
C ASN A 137 -17.61 -25.40 -28.70
N LEU A 138 -18.89 -25.53 -28.99
CA LEU A 138 -19.78 -26.56 -28.45
C LEU A 138 -20.34 -27.39 -29.59
N GLN A 139 -19.96 -28.66 -29.65
CA GLN A 139 -20.41 -29.62 -30.66
C GLN A 139 -21.35 -30.65 -30.04
N GLU A 140 -22.40 -31.02 -30.75
CA GLU A 140 -23.31 -32.09 -30.33
C GLU A 140 -22.76 -33.43 -30.80
N LEU A 141 -22.60 -34.39 -29.86
CA LEU A 141 -22.07 -35.72 -30.14
C LEU A 141 -23.19 -36.74 -30.37
N ALA A 142 -24.26 -36.63 -29.59
CA ALA A 142 -25.46 -37.46 -29.64
C ALA A 142 -26.62 -36.70 -28.97
N GLU A 143 -27.84 -37.23 -29.02
CA GLU A 143 -29.00 -36.59 -28.40
C GLU A 143 -28.71 -36.25 -26.92
N HIS A 144 -28.69 -34.94 -26.61
CA HIS A 144 -28.39 -34.39 -25.28
C HIS A 144 -26.96 -34.63 -24.73
N ALA A 145 -26.00 -35.02 -25.57
CA ALA A 145 -24.59 -35.14 -25.25
C ALA A 145 -23.75 -34.17 -26.08
N PHE A 146 -22.89 -33.39 -25.43
CA PHE A 146 -22.10 -32.34 -26.08
C PHE A 146 -20.61 -32.48 -25.76
N ASP A 147 -19.76 -32.07 -26.70
CA ASP A 147 -18.36 -31.80 -26.45
C ASP A 147 -18.08 -30.30 -26.44
N LEU A 148 -17.26 -29.88 -25.47
CA LEU A 148 -16.83 -28.50 -25.31
C LEU A 148 -15.32 -28.43 -25.51
N THR A 149 -14.90 -27.62 -26.48
CA THR A 149 -13.51 -27.21 -26.65
C THR A 149 -13.38 -25.74 -26.28
N PHE A 150 -12.28 -25.39 -25.62
CA PHE A 150 -11.99 -24.03 -25.20
C PHE A 150 -10.48 -23.81 -25.15
N GLY A 151 -10.05 -22.57 -25.34
CA GLY A 151 -8.65 -22.18 -25.37
C GLY A 151 -8.48 -20.68 -25.21
N ILE A 152 -7.24 -20.26 -25.03
CA ILE A 152 -6.86 -18.85 -24.96
C ILE A 152 -6.61 -18.37 -26.40
N ASP A 153 -7.12 -17.21 -26.75
CA ASP A 153 -6.65 -16.48 -27.92
C ASP A 153 -5.31 -15.82 -27.57
N GLU A 154 -4.21 -16.51 -27.88
CA GLU A 154 -2.84 -16.07 -27.56
C GLU A 154 -2.50 -14.73 -28.21
N ASP A 155 -3.01 -14.47 -29.42
CA ASP A 155 -2.78 -13.21 -30.12
C ASP A 155 -3.48 -12.04 -29.42
N ARG A 156 -4.72 -12.25 -28.94
CA ARG A 156 -5.42 -11.26 -28.10
C ARG A 156 -4.74 -11.06 -26.78
N PHE A 157 -4.27 -12.13 -26.14
CA PHE A 157 -3.57 -12.02 -24.87
C PHE A 157 -2.27 -11.22 -25.02
N LYS A 158 -1.50 -11.47 -26.08
CA LYS A 158 -0.31 -10.68 -26.42
C LYS A 158 -0.64 -9.21 -26.67
N ARG A 159 -1.65 -8.91 -27.48
CA ARG A 159 -2.10 -7.52 -27.71
C ARG A 159 -2.54 -6.83 -26.42
N LEU A 160 -3.19 -7.54 -25.51
CA LEU A 160 -3.60 -7.01 -24.21
C LEU A 160 -2.37 -6.65 -23.36
N GLN A 161 -1.37 -7.54 -23.32
CA GLN A 161 -0.12 -7.30 -22.59
C GLN A 161 0.63 -6.07 -23.11
N GLU A 162 0.73 -5.92 -24.43
CA GLU A 162 1.47 -4.85 -25.08
C GLU A 162 0.77 -3.50 -24.99
N ASN A 163 -0.57 -3.45 -25.16
CA ASN A 163 -1.28 -2.19 -25.35
C ASN A 163 -2.07 -1.69 -24.13
N CYS A 164 -2.35 -2.56 -23.15
CA CYS A 164 -3.30 -2.23 -22.07
C CYS A 164 -2.72 -2.45 -20.67
N LEU A 165 -1.89 -3.48 -20.48
CA LEU A 165 -1.34 -3.81 -19.17
C LEU A 165 -0.15 -2.92 -18.82
N GLY A 166 0.21 -2.86 -17.53
CA GLY A 166 1.37 -2.12 -17.03
C GLY A 166 1.20 -0.60 -16.95
N HIS A 167 0.25 -0.03 -17.69
CA HIS A 167 0.00 1.41 -17.74
C HIS A 167 -0.39 1.98 -16.38
N ARG A 168 0.30 3.05 -15.99
CA ARG A 168 -0.07 3.92 -14.87
C ARG A 168 -0.32 5.32 -15.39
N VAL A 169 -1.44 5.90 -15.01
CA VAL A 169 -1.82 7.27 -15.39
C VAL A 169 -1.76 8.14 -14.13
N LEU A 170 -0.80 9.05 -14.12
CA LEU A 170 -0.64 10.07 -13.10
C LEU A 170 -1.25 11.38 -13.58
N ILE A 171 -1.82 12.14 -12.65
CA ILE A 171 -2.42 13.45 -12.90
C ILE A 171 -1.90 14.48 -11.89
N THR A 172 -1.71 15.71 -12.33
CA THR A 172 -1.24 16.80 -11.47
C THR A 172 -1.66 18.16 -12.02
N ASN A 173 -1.92 19.12 -11.13
CA ASN A 173 -2.08 20.54 -11.46
C ASN A 173 -0.74 21.30 -11.39
N ARG A 174 0.38 20.62 -11.17
CA ARG A 174 1.74 21.18 -11.21
C ARG A 174 2.33 21.04 -12.61
N HIS A 175 1.94 21.93 -13.51
CA HIS A 175 2.35 21.85 -14.92
C HIS A 175 3.85 22.05 -15.16
N GLU A 176 4.54 22.74 -14.26
CA GLU A 176 5.98 23.06 -14.35
C GLU A 176 6.89 21.93 -13.87
N TRP A 177 6.36 20.90 -13.21
CA TRP A 177 7.18 19.79 -12.72
C TRP A 177 7.70 18.93 -13.87
N SER A 178 8.92 18.46 -13.72
CA SER A 178 9.52 17.43 -14.57
C SER A 178 8.84 16.08 -14.34
N GLU A 179 9.01 15.17 -15.31
CA GLU A 179 8.52 13.79 -15.24
C GLU A 179 9.10 13.07 -14.02
N GLU A 180 10.37 13.29 -13.72
CA GLU A 180 11.05 12.71 -12.55
C GLU A 180 10.44 13.20 -11.24
N GLU A 181 10.15 14.50 -11.10
CA GLU A 181 9.51 15.04 -9.90
C GLU A 181 8.11 14.46 -9.68
N ILE A 182 7.31 14.34 -10.75
CA ILE A 182 5.95 13.79 -10.70
C ILE A 182 5.99 12.33 -10.25
N ILE A 183 6.85 11.50 -10.87
CA ILE A 183 6.97 10.09 -10.48
C ILE A 183 7.49 9.96 -9.05
N SER A 184 8.53 10.72 -8.70
CA SER A 184 9.16 10.65 -7.37
C SER A 184 8.15 11.01 -6.27
N ALA A 185 7.35 12.05 -6.49
CA ALA A 185 6.28 12.42 -5.57
C ALA A 185 5.21 11.32 -5.45
N TYR A 186 4.81 10.71 -6.56
CA TYR A 186 3.86 9.60 -6.54
C TYR A 186 4.41 8.35 -5.84
N TRP A 187 5.69 8.00 -6.05
CA TRP A 187 6.33 6.89 -5.33
C TRP A 187 6.52 7.19 -3.84
N GLY A 188 6.77 8.46 -3.51
CA GLY A 188 6.79 8.96 -2.14
C GLY A 188 5.43 8.87 -1.42
N GLN A 189 4.31 8.77 -2.16
CA GLN A 189 2.97 8.66 -1.57
C GLN A 189 2.88 7.49 -0.58
N ALA A 190 3.50 6.34 -0.87
CA ALA A 190 3.48 5.20 0.04
C ALA A 190 4.19 5.50 1.37
N GLN A 191 5.26 6.30 1.35
CA GLN A 191 5.97 6.74 2.56
C GLN A 191 5.11 7.73 3.36
N VAL A 192 4.41 8.63 2.66
CA VAL A 192 3.46 9.56 3.27
C VAL A 192 2.27 8.81 3.90
N GLU A 193 1.68 7.85 3.20
CA GLU A 193 0.63 6.98 3.73
C GLU A 193 1.11 6.19 4.94
N TYR A 194 2.34 5.67 4.90
CA TYR A 194 2.98 5.00 6.02
C TYR A 194 3.15 5.95 7.22
N ALA A 195 3.60 7.18 6.99
CA ALA A 195 3.71 8.21 8.01
C ALA A 195 2.34 8.50 8.64
N PHE A 196 1.30 8.71 7.82
CA PHE A 196 -0.07 8.93 8.32
C PHE A 196 -0.60 7.73 9.11
N LYS A 197 -0.37 6.50 8.65
CA LYS A 197 -0.76 5.28 9.36
C LYS A 197 -0.05 5.20 10.72
N THR A 198 1.23 5.55 10.76
CA THR A 198 2.03 5.56 11.99
C THR A 198 1.52 6.64 12.96
N MET A 199 1.26 7.85 12.48
CA MET A 199 0.68 8.94 13.29
C MET A 199 -0.69 8.58 13.88
N LYS A 200 -1.51 7.83 13.14
CA LYS A 200 -2.83 7.36 13.61
C LYS A 200 -2.78 6.19 14.60
N ASN A 201 -1.59 5.61 14.85
CA ASN A 201 -1.45 4.51 15.81
C ASN A 201 -1.89 4.98 17.21
N PRO A 202 -2.87 4.30 17.86
CA PRO A 202 -3.42 4.73 19.14
C PRO A 202 -2.45 4.68 20.31
N PHE A 203 -1.40 3.87 20.24
CA PHE A 203 -0.54 3.58 21.39
C PHE A 203 0.61 4.58 21.57
N HIS A 204 0.98 5.33 20.52
CA HIS A 204 2.17 6.20 20.58
C HIS A 204 1.91 7.64 20.14
N LEU A 205 1.32 7.85 18.96
CA LEU A 205 1.19 9.18 18.36
C LEU A 205 -0.26 9.68 18.38
N ALA A 206 -1.22 8.76 18.32
CA ALA A 206 -2.64 8.98 18.59
C ALA A 206 -3.28 10.19 17.87
N LEU A 207 -2.81 10.52 16.65
CA LEU A 207 -3.43 11.53 15.79
C LEU A 207 -4.80 11.02 15.31
N ARG A 208 -5.80 11.23 16.15
CA ARG A 208 -7.21 10.92 15.94
C ARG A 208 -8.01 12.16 16.28
N PRO A 209 -9.31 12.23 15.92
CA PRO A 209 -10.20 13.21 16.48
C PRO A 209 -10.20 13.04 18.01
N GLN A 210 -9.36 13.81 18.69
CA GLN A 210 -9.54 14.10 20.09
C GLN A 210 -10.69 15.08 20.09
N TYR A 211 -11.78 14.80 20.79
CA TYR A 211 -12.95 15.68 20.89
C TYR A 211 -12.58 16.97 21.65
N HIS A 212 -11.68 17.76 21.07
CA HIS A 212 -11.20 19.03 21.55
C HIS A 212 -12.24 20.09 21.22
N TRP A 213 -12.37 21.03 22.14
CA TRP A 213 -13.48 21.98 22.15
C TRP A 213 -13.24 23.21 21.24
N THR A 214 -11.99 23.47 20.86
CA THR A 214 -11.60 24.63 20.03
C THR A 214 -10.61 24.22 18.93
N ASP A 215 -10.69 24.87 17.78
CA ASP A 215 -9.81 24.62 16.62
C ASP A 215 -8.33 24.83 16.98
N GLN A 216 -8.01 25.86 17.78
CA GLN A 216 -6.64 26.09 18.27
C GLN A 216 -6.05 24.87 18.98
N LYS A 217 -6.84 24.17 19.80
CA LYS A 217 -6.36 22.96 20.51
C LYS A 217 -6.14 21.81 19.53
N ILE A 218 -6.97 21.71 18.49
CA ILE A 218 -6.80 20.71 17.42
C ILE A 218 -5.48 20.95 16.69
N GLU A 219 -5.15 22.21 16.37
CA GLU A 219 -3.88 22.58 15.73
C GLU A 219 -2.67 22.24 16.61
N VAL A 220 -2.71 22.62 17.90
CA VAL A 220 -1.61 22.33 18.86
C VAL A 220 -1.42 20.82 19.02
N HIS A 221 -2.52 20.05 19.14
CA HIS A 221 -2.43 18.59 19.20
C HIS A 221 -1.80 18.02 17.93
N GLY A 222 -2.24 18.46 16.75
CA GLY A 222 -1.65 18.07 15.47
C GLY A 222 -0.15 18.37 15.39
N PHE A 223 0.27 19.54 15.86
CA PHE A 223 1.68 19.91 15.94
C PHE A 223 2.50 18.99 16.86
N ILE A 224 1.99 18.69 18.06
CA ILE A 224 2.65 17.79 19.01
C ILE A 224 2.78 16.38 18.42
N CYS A 225 1.72 15.86 17.79
CA CYS A 225 1.76 14.56 17.13
C CYS A 225 2.78 14.51 15.98
N LEU A 226 2.87 15.57 15.18
CA LEU A 226 3.87 15.68 14.11
C LEU A 226 5.29 15.73 14.69
N LEU A 227 5.51 16.51 15.74
CA LEU A 227 6.82 16.60 16.40
C LEU A 227 7.23 15.24 16.99
N ALA A 228 6.33 14.57 17.70
CA ALA A 228 6.55 13.24 18.24
C ALA A 228 6.85 12.22 17.13
N PHE A 229 6.16 12.31 15.99
CA PHE A 229 6.44 11.47 14.82
C PHE A 229 7.85 11.69 14.28
N LEU A 230 8.27 12.95 14.09
CA LEU A 230 9.60 13.28 13.59
C LEU A 230 10.69 12.77 14.53
N LEU A 231 10.53 13.00 15.83
CA LEU A 231 11.45 12.47 16.85
C LEU A 231 11.52 10.94 16.81
N SER A 232 10.38 10.27 16.69
CA SER A 232 10.32 8.80 16.58
C SER A 232 11.02 8.29 15.33
N MET A 233 10.90 8.99 14.20
CA MET A 233 11.58 8.61 12.95
C MET A 233 13.09 8.84 13.01
N VAL A 234 13.53 9.93 13.65
CA VAL A 234 14.97 10.16 13.91
C VAL A 234 15.54 9.07 14.81
N LEU A 235 14.81 8.71 15.87
CA LEU A 235 15.20 7.61 16.76
C LEU A 235 15.26 6.27 16.01
N TYR A 236 14.25 5.99 15.17
CA TYR A 236 14.21 4.79 14.34
C TYR A 236 15.39 4.70 13.37
N LYS A 237 15.70 5.79 12.65
CA LYS A 237 16.86 5.86 11.77
C LYS A 237 18.16 5.56 12.53
N ARG A 238 18.36 6.18 13.71
CA ARG A 238 19.53 5.92 14.55
C ARG A 238 19.62 4.47 15.01
N ALA A 239 18.51 3.86 15.40
CA ALA A 239 18.47 2.45 15.80
C ALA A 239 18.85 1.53 14.62
N MET A 240 18.34 1.80 13.41
CA MET A 240 18.73 1.05 12.22
C MET A 240 20.23 1.15 11.95
N GLU A 241 20.78 2.37 11.98
CA GLU A 241 22.18 2.64 11.65
C GLU A 241 23.17 2.11 12.70
N ARG A 242 22.83 2.24 13.99
CA ARG A 242 23.77 1.96 15.09
C ARG A 242 23.62 0.61 15.76
N SER A 243 22.43 0.01 15.71
CA SER A 243 22.17 -1.31 16.31
C SER A 243 21.70 -2.35 15.30
N GLY A 244 21.60 -2.00 14.00
CA GLY A 244 21.12 -2.92 12.97
C GLY A 244 19.65 -3.31 13.12
N PHE A 245 18.84 -2.49 13.79
CA PHE A 245 17.43 -2.78 14.04
C PHE A 245 16.64 -2.99 12.75
N ARG A 246 15.87 -4.08 12.66
CA ARG A 246 15.08 -4.45 11.45
C ARG A 246 13.57 -4.44 11.64
N GLY A 247 13.08 -4.04 12.81
CA GLY A 247 11.64 -3.91 13.08
C GLY A 247 11.05 -2.64 12.46
N CYS A 248 9.87 -2.25 12.93
CA CYS A 248 9.22 -0.99 12.56
C CYS A 248 9.33 0.04 13.71
N PRO A 249 9.04 1.32 13.47
CA PRO A 249 9.08 2.38 14.49
C PRO A 249 8.22 2.06 15.72
N HIS A 250 7.09 1.38 15.53
CA HIS A 250 6.24 0.93 16.64
C HIS A 250 6.94 -0.14 17.50
N THR A 251 7.47 -1.21 16.89
CA THR A 251 8.17 -2.25 17.65
C THR A 251 9.45 -1.74 18.28
N LEU A 252 10.06 -0.70 17.73
CA LEU A 252 11.17 0.00 18.37
C LEU A 252 10.72 0.64 19.68
N LEU A 253 9.64 1.42 19.68
CA LEU A 253 9.14 2.09 20.89
C LEU A 253 8.72 1.07 21.96
N GLU A 254 8.11 -0.05 21.56
CA GLU A 254 7.80 -1.17 22.48
C GLU A 254 9.07 -1.81 23.08
N LYS A 255 10.11 -2.07 22.28
CA LYS A 255 11.38 -2.61 22.81
C LYS A 255 12.13 -1.61 23.70
N LEU A 256 11.96 -0.31 23.45
CA LEU A 256 12.53 0.71 24.32
C LEU A 256 11.75 0.84 25.63
N SER A 257 10.44 0.62 25.63
CA SER A 257 9.60 0.66 26.85
C SER A 257 9.94 -0.48 27.82
N THR A 258 10.52 -1.57 27.33
CA THR A 258 11.00 -2.67 28.18
C THR A 258 12.34 -2.40 28.86
N ILE A 259 13.09 -1.37 28.44
CA ILE A 259 14.34 -0.99 29.09
C ILE A 259 14.01 -0.28 30.40
N ARG A 260 14.36 -0.92 31.52
CA ARG A 260 14.10 -0.42 32.86
C ARG A 260 15.38 0.00 33.56
N LEU A 261 15.27 1.08 34.31
CA LEU A 261 16.32 1.58 35.19
C LEU A 261 15.87 1.39 36.63
N ALA A 262 16.62 0.59 37.38
CA ALA A 262 16.42 0.40 38.81
C ALA A 262 17.25 1.43 39.58
N THR A 263 16.63 2.02 40.61
CA THR A 263 17.32 2.89 41.57
C THR A 263 17.53 2.12 42.88
N PHE A 264 18.79 1.94 43.25
CA PHE A 264 19.22 1.34 44.50
C PHE A 264 19.52 2.44 45.51
N VAL A 265 18.91 2.37 46.68
CA VAL A 265 19.19 3.28 47.78
C VAL A 265 20.16 2.58 48.72
N GLU A 266 21.39 3.10 48.82
CA GLU A 266 22.38 2.58 49.76
C GLU A 266 22.00 3.03 51.18
N THR A 267 21.64 2.06 52.03
CA THR A 267 21.46 2.31 53.46
C THR A 267 22.83 2.32 54.12
N PRO A 268 23.25 3.43 54.75
CA PRO A 268 24.50 3.45 55.49
C PRO A 268 24.42 2.50 56.69
N SER A 269 25.53 1.86 57.03
CA SER A 269 25.63 0.93 58.18
C SER A 269 25.35 1.60 59.53
N GLN A 270 25.38 2.94 59.60
CA GLN A 270 25.01 3.75 60.76
C GLN A 270 24.10 4.91 60.31
N LYS A 271 23.12 5.28 61.15
CA LYS A 271 22.23 6.43 60.89
C LYS A 271 23.04 7.72 60.82
N THR A 272 23.18 8.27 59.62
CA THR A 272 23.83 9.55 59.36
C THR A 272 22.79 10.63 59.05
N LYS A 273 23.02 11.87 59.50
CA LYS A 273 22.23 13.03 59.05
C LYS A 273 22.73 13.42 57.65
N GLY A 274 22.07 12.94 56.61
CA GLY A 274 22.47 13.19 55.22
C GLY A 274 21.49 12.59 54.20
N ARG A 275 21.67 12.92 52.92
CA ARG A 275 20.90 12.30 51.83
C ARG A 275 21.38 10.87 51.62
N TYR A 276 20.45 9.94 51.44
CA TYR A 276 20.79 8.59 51.01
C TYR A 276 21.49 8.65 49.64
N LYS A 277 22.52 7.81 49.48
CA LYS A 277 23.18 7.65 48.18
C LYS A 277 22.32 6.76 47.31
N ALA A 278 21.83 7.30 46.20
CA ALA A 278 21.10 6.55 45.18
C ALA A 278 22.07 6.16 44.05
N VAL A 279 22.07 4.88 43.69
CA VAL A 279 22.83 4.34 42.55
C VAL A 279 21.83 3.80 41.53
N HIS A 280 22.01 4.17 40.26
CA HIS A 280 21.16 3.70 39.19
C HIS A 280 21.82 2.56 38.43
N ARG A 281 21.05 1.53 38.11
CA ARG A 281 21.52 0.41 37.28
C ARG A 281 20.40 0.00 36.33
N ILE A 282 20.77 -0.30 35.09
CA ILE A 282 19.84 -0.84 34.11
C ILE A 282 19.58 -2.31 34.44
N GLU A 283 18.32 -2.73 34.34
CA GLU A 283 17.93 -4.13 34.56
C GLU A 283 18.55 -5.06 33.51
N GLU A 284 18.69 -6.34 33.87
CA GLU A 284 19.07 -7.37 32.90
C GLU A 284 18.03 -7.45 31.78
N MET A 285 18.49 -7.64 30.56
CA MET A 285 17.65 -7.63 29.37
C MET A 285 18.15 -8.67 28.37
N GLU A 286 17.24 -9.08 27.48
CA GLU A 286 17.57 -9.96 26.37
C GLU A 286 18.65 -9.35 25.46
N GLU A 287 19.46 -10.19 24.84
CA GLU A 287 20.62 -9.78 24.03
C GLU A 287 20.25 -8.79 22.92
N GLU A 288 19.09 -8.96 22.29
CA GLU A 288 18.59 -8.06 21.25
C GLU A 288 18.30 -6.65 21.80
N ILE A 289 17.69 -6.55 22.98
CA ILE A 289 17.39 -5.28 23.64
C ILE A 289 18.69 -4.64 24.14
N GLN A 290 19.65 -5.45 24.59
CA GLN A 290 20.97 -4.97 25.00
C GLN A 290 21.75 -4.37 23.83
N ALA A 291 21.73 -5.01 22.66
CA ALA A 291 22.34 -4.49 21.45
C ALA A 291 21.70 -3.15 21.03
N LEU A 292 20.36 -3.06 21.12
CA LEU A 292 19.63 -1.82 20.87
C LEU A 292 20.02 -0.71 21.86
N ALA A 293 20.05 -1.02 23.16
CA ALA A 293 20.40 -0.08 24.21
C ALA A 293 21.84 0.44 24.07
N ARG A 294 22.79 -0.42 23.68
CA ARG A 294 24.18 -0.03 23.39
C ARG A 294 24.28 0.85 22.15
N GLY A 295 23.63 0.47 21.05
CA GLY A 295 23.65 1.26 19.81
C GLY A 295 23.04 2.65 19.97
N LEU A 296 22.09 2.82 20.90
CA LEU A 296 21.49 4.09 21.25
C LEU A 296 22.18 4.83 22.41
N ASP A 297 23.31 4.29 22.90
CA ASP A 297 24.10 4.85 24.00
C ASP A 297 23.27 5.09 25.28
N LEU A 298 22.38 4.14 25.59
CA LEU A 298 21.54 4.17 26.79
C LEU A 298 22.26 3.54 27.99
N VAL A 299 23.18 2.60 27.74
CA VAL A 299 23.83 1.81 28.81
C VAL A 299 24.77 2.64 29.67
N ASN A 300 25.51 3.57 29.05
CA ASN A 300 26.56 4.35 29.73
C ASN A 300 26.11 5.77 30.05
N LYS A 301 24.84 6.08 29.89
CA LYS A 301 24.35 7.44 30.03
C LYS A 301 24.31 7.84 31.50
N GLU A 302 25.16 8.79 31.89
CA GLU A 302 25.10 9.39 33.22
C GLU A 302 23.76 10.11 33.39
N LEU A 303 22.91 9.57 34.27
CA LEU A 303 21.65 10.19 34.62
C LEU A 303 21.89 11.23 35.71
N LYS A 304 21.85 12.50 35.34
CA LYS A 304 21.82 13.62 36.28
C LYS A 304 20.46 13.68 36.95
N THR A 305 20.21 12.83 37.94
CA THR A 305 18.98 12.91 38.74
C THR A 305 19.26 13.68 40.03
N ASN A 306 18.76 14.90 40.12
CA ASN A 306 18.67 15.67 41.36
C ASN A 306 17.40 15.31 42.16
N ILE A 307 16.92 14.07 42.08
CA ILE A 307 15.67 13.67 42.76
C ILE A 307 16.01 13.46 44.25
N PRO A 308 15.56 14.34 45.16
CA PRO A 308 15.74 14.08 46.57
C PRO A 308 14.85 12.89 46.95
N PHE A 309 15.46 11.77 47.33
CA PHE A 309 14.74 10.76 48.11
C PHE A 309 14.49 11.35 49.51
N SER A 310 13.40 12.09 49.65
CA SER A 310 12.85 12.40 50.95
C SER A 310 12.01 11.21 51.38
N VAL A 311 12.60 10.34 52.21
CA VAL A 311 11.83 9.33 52.93
C VAL A 311 11.12 10.07 54.06
N TYR A 312 9.98 10.68 53.76
CA TYR A 312 9.06 11.12 54.82
C TYR A 312 8.40 9.86 55.38
N ASN A 313 8.66 9.61 56.68
CA ASN A 313 7.86 8.74 57.55
C ASN A 313 6.47 9.34 57.74
#